data_AF-A0A923C758-F1
#
_entry.id   AF-A0A923C758-F1
#
_cell.length_a   1.000
_cell.length_b   1.000
_cell.length_c   1.000
_cell.angle_alpha   90.00
_cell.angle_beta   90.00
_cell.angle_gamma   90.00
#
_symmetry.space_group_name_H-M   'P 1'
#
loop_
_entity.id
_entity.type
_entity.pdbx_description
1 polymer ?
#
loop_
_entity_poly.entity_id
_entity_poly.type
_entity_poly.pdbx_seq_one_letter_code
_entity_poly.pdbx_strand_id
1 'polypeptide(L)'
;MAQRTLIRGATVITMDAQGDLPQADILVTGDRLTDIAPSLSVDDAQVVDASGCIVIPGLINAHMHTWQTALRGVAANWTLLQYFQNMHAGLATAFTPDDLHIATLVGALNQLNCGTTTLVDWCHNNPTPAHNDAAVAALLDSGIRAAFFHGTPKPDPQPGQTPFWEVPHPRDEVERLMKAHQGQKLLSVHAAVLGPHYSTLDVAIHDFRMAQELGIIASLHQGGGPARTPEGWERLEAVGLLGPNVNIVHGHALSDEQLKRFCDLGMSFSAAAESEMSQGHGHPLTGRLRALGRAPSLGVDLES
;
A
#
# COMPACT_ATOMS: atom_id res chain seq x y z
N MET A 1 -14.57 -7.36 32.19
CA MET A 1 -14.73 -8.28 31.05
C MET A 1 -14.51 -7.49 29.77
N ALA A 2 -14.01 -8.10 28.69
CA ALA A 2 -13.91 -7.42 27.40
C ALA A 2 -15.32 -7.09 26.88
N GLN A 3 -15.47 -5.94 26.21
CA GLN A 3 -16.74 -5.56 25.60
C GLN A 3 -17.15 -6.58 24.54
N ARG A 4 -18.44 -6.92 24.50
CA ARG A 4 -19.00 -7.87 23.54
C ARG A 4 -20.03 -7.17 22.65
N THR A 5 -19.96 -7.44 21.36
CA THR A 5 -20.90 -6.92 20.36
C THR A 5 -21.43 -8.07 19.53
N LEU A 6 -22.75 -8.18 19.42
CA LEU A 6 -23.43 -9.16 18.59
C LEU A 6 -24.02 -8.46 17.37
N ILE A 7 -23.44 -8.69 16.19
CA ILE A 7 -24.01 -8.27 14.91
C ILE A 7 -25.01 -9.36 14.52
N ARG A 8 -26.30 -9.03 14.46
CA ARG A 8 -27.38 -10.02 14.35
C ARG A 8 -28.06 -10.00 12.99
N GLY A 9 -28.28 -11.19 12.42
CA GLY A 9 -29.17 -11.41 11.28
C GLY A 9 -28.70 -10.87 9.93
N ALA A 10 -27.39 -10.71 9.72
CA ALA A 10 -26.85 -10.25 8.45
C ALA A 10 -26.72 -11.38 7.41
N THR A 11 -26.72 -11.03 6.13
CA THR A 11 -26.08 -11.86 5.10
C THR A 11 -24.56 -11.71 5.24
N VAL A 12 -23.83 -12.79 5.51
CA VAL A 12 -22.39 -12.73 5.78
C VAL A 12 -21.61 -13.40 4.65
N ILE A 13 -20.76 -12.63 3.97
CA ILE A 13 -19.83 -13.13 2.95
C ILE A 13 -18.49 -13.35 3.63
N THR A 14 -18.17 -14.58 4.01
CA THR A 14 -17.04 -14.88 4.91
C THR A 14 -15.68 -14.76 4.23
N MET A 15 -15.61 -14.99 2.91
CA MET A 15 -14.38 -15.13 2.13
C MET A 15 -13.47 -16.28 2.61
N ASP A 16 -14.00 -17.24 3.37
CA ASP A 16 -13.32 -18.44 3.84
C ASP A 16 -14.04 -19.73 3.39
N ALA A 17 -13.67 -20.87 3.98
CA ALA A 17 -14.25 -22.17 3.62
C ALA A 17 -15.75 -22.33 4.01
N GLN A 18 -16.29 -21.47 4.86
CA GLN A 18 -17.71 -21.47 5.24
C GLN A 18 -18.60 -20.91 4.12
N GLY A 19 -18.04 -20.05 3.26
CA GLY A 19 -18.76 -19.45 2.14
C GLY A 19 -19.79 -18.41 2.56
N ASP A 20 -20.80 -18.21 1.72
CA ASP A 20 -21.83 -17.19 1.90
C ASP A 20 -22.93 -17.71 2.83
N LEU A 21 -23.17 -17.01 3.94
CA LEU A 21 -24.22 -17.31 4.90
C LEU A 21 -25.40 -16.35 4.67
N PRO A 22 -26.56 -16.83 4.16
CA PRO A 22 -27.70 -15.96 3.87
C PRO A 22 -28.28 -15.24 5.09
N GLN A 23 -28.06 -15.80 6.28
CA GLN A 23 -28.42 -15.20 7.56
C GLN A 23 -27.52 -15.78 8.65
N ALA A 24 -26.77 -14.92 9.33
CA ALA A 24 -25.93 -15.31 10.46
C ALA A 24 -25.77 -14.17 11.47
N ASP A 25 -25.38 -14.57 12.68
CA ASP A 25 -24.94 -13.70 13.76
C ASP A 25 -23.42 -13.77 13.87
N ILE A 26 -22.79 -12.64 14.18
CA ILE A 26 -21.34 -12.53 14.40
C ILE A 26 -21.12 -11.99 15.81
N LEU A 27 -20.40 -12.75 16.64
CA LEU A 27 -20.00 -12.30 17.98
C LEU A 27 -18.57 -11.75 17.94
N VAL A 28 -18.43 -10.49 18.33
CA VAL A 28 -17.16 -9.80 18.56
C VAL A 28 -16.92 -9.70 20.06
N THR A 29 -15.73 -10.10 20.51
CA THR A 29 -15.27 -9.91 21.89
C THR A 29 -13.95 -9.14 21.89
N GLY A 30 -13.95 -7.92 22.41
CA GLY A 30 -12.81 -7.01 22.30
C GLY A 30 -12.50 -6.67 20.85
N ASP A 31 -11.31 -7.06 20.38
CA ASP A 31 -10.80 -6.81 19.02
C ASP A 31 -10.84 -8.05 18.11
N ARG A 32 -11.59 -9.10 18.49
CA ARG A 32 -11.64 -10.38 17.76
C ARG A 32 -13.05 -10.84 17.48
N LEU A 33 -13.24 -11.42 16.29
CA LEU A 33 -14.38 -12.28 16.00
C LEU A 33 -14.19 -13.58 16.78
N THR A 34 -15.18 -13.94 17.60
CA THR A 34 -15.12 -15.14 18.45
C THR A 34 -16.10 -16.22 18.02
N ASP A 35 -17.17 -15.88 17.30
CA ASP A 35 -18.12 -16.85 16.78
C ASP A 35 -18.89 -16.29 15.58
N ILE A 36 -19.26 -17.17 14.65
CA ILE A 36 -20.14 -16.88 13.50
C ILE A 36 -21.05 -18.10 13.32
N ALA A 37 -22.36 -17.92 13.46
CA ALA A 37 -23.32 -19.01 13.33
C ALA A 37 -24.69 -18.49 12.85
N PRO A 38 -25.57 -19.35 12.31
CA PRO A 38 -26.91 -18.92 11.88
C PRO A 38 -27.75 -18.20 12.96
N SER A 39 -27.51 -18.53 14.23
CA SER A 39 -28.09 -17.83 15.38
C SER A 39 -27.21 -18.04 16.60
N LEU A 40 -26.94 -16.97 17.35
CA LEU A 40 -26.17 -17.01 18.59
C LEU A 40 -27.00 -16.52 19.77
N SER A 41 -27.08 -17.34 20.82
CA SER A 41 -27.62 -16.94 22.11
C SER A 41 -26.48 -16.40 22.97
N VAL A 42 -26.44 -15.07 23.16
CA VAL A 42 -25.37 -14.39 23.88
C VAL A 42 -25.97 -13.45 24.92
N ASP A 43 -25.63 -13.70 26.18
CA ASP A 43 -25.90 -12.77 27.27
C ASP A 43 -24.84 -11.65 27.30
N ASP A 44 -25.22 -10.47 27.79
CA ASP A 44 -24.32 -9.32 28.03
C ASP A 44 -23.51 -8.85 26.81
N ALA A 45 -24.16 -8.73 25.64
CA ALA A 45 -23.58 -8.11 24.45
C ALA A 45 -24.40 -6.91 23.97
N GLN A 46 -23.71 -5.89 23.46
CA GLN A 46 -24.35 -4.84 22.67
C GLN A 46 -24.84 -5.44 21.36
N VAL A 47 -26.15 -5.39 21.11
CA VAL A 47 -26.73 -5.91 19.87
C VAL A 47 -26.73 -4.82 18.80
N VAL A 48 -26.22 -5.16 17.63
CA VAL A 48 -26.32 -4.39 16.39
C VAL A 48 -27.21 -5.19 15.44
N ASP A 49 -28.40 -4.70 15.17
CA ASP A 49 -29.29 -5.32 14.19
C ASP A 49 -28.79 -5.02 12.77
N ALA A 50 -28.39 -6.07 12.06
CA ALA A 50 -27.90 -6.02 10.69
C ALA A 50 -28.85 -6.76 9.72
N SER A 51 -30.11 -6.95 10.12
CA SER A 51 -31.15 -7.51 9.26
C SER A 51 -31.27 -6.70 7.96
N GLY A 52 -31.15 -7.38 6.82
CA GLY A 52 -31.19 -6.73 5.49
C GLY A 52 -29.85 -6.10 5.06
N CYS A 53 -28.81 -6.19 5.88
CA CYS A 53 -27.45 -5.77 5.52
C CYS A 53 -26.62 -6.95 5.01
N ILE A 54 -25.59 -6.62 4.23
CA ILE A 54 -24.52 -7.54 3.86
C ILE A 54 -23.28 -7.16 4.68
N VAL A 55 -22.70 -8.15 5.37
CA VAL A 55 -21.43 -8.01 6.08
C VAL A 55 -20.35 -8.74 5.31
N ILE A 56 -19.27 -8.02 5.02
CA ILE A 56 -18.07 -8.54 4.35
C ILE A 56 -16.83 -8.19 5.20
N PRO A 57 -15.70 -8.90 5.06
CA PRO A 57 -14.42 -8.40 5.54
C PRO A 57 -14.16 -7.01 4.98
N GLY A 58 -13.64 -6.11 5.81
CA GLY A 58 -13.28 -4.77 5.36
C GLY A 58 -12.28 -4.82 4.21
N LEU A 59 -12.43 -3.91 3.25
CA LEU A 59 -11.61 -3.91 2.04
C LEU A 59 -10.15 -3.57 2.39
N ILE A 60 -9.24 -4.14 1.60
CA ILE A 60 -7.80 -3.87 1.70
C ILE A 60 -7.39 -3.08 0.46
N ASN A 61 -7.03 -1.81 0.65
CA ASN A 61 -6.42 -1.00 -0.38
C ASN A 61 -4.90 -1.19 -0.32
N ALA A 62 -4.37 -1.98 -1.25
CA ALA A 62 -2.99 -2.45 -1.22
C ALA A 62 -1.98 -1.48 -1.86
N HIS A 63 -2.44 -0.33 -2.37
CA HIS A 63 -1.56 0.73 -2.84
C HIS A 63 -2.32 2.06 -2.96
N MET A 64 -1.88 3.07 -2.22
CA MET A 64 -2.39 4.43 -2.32
C MET A 64 -1.31 5.44 -1.95
N HIS A 65 -1.32 6.60 -2.60
CA HIS A 65 -0.52 7.76 -2.21
C HIS A 65 -1.37 8.72 -1.37
N THR A 66 -1.62 8.42 -0.09
CA THR A 66 -2.66 9.11 0.70
C THR A 66 -2.38 10.60 0.90
N TRP A 67 -1.11 11.01 0.93
CA TRP A 67 -0.73 12.42 0.95
C TRP A 67 -1.28 13.24 -0.24
N GLN A 68 -1.62 12.59 -1.35
CA GLN A 68 -2.16 13.25 -2.54
C GLN A 68 -3.66 13.53 -2.44
N THR A 69 -4.35 13.07 -1.39
CA THR A 69 -5.78 13.35 -1.21
C THR A 69 -6.09 14.85 -1.21
N ALA A 70 -5.18 15.70 -0.71
CA ALA A 70 -5.34 17.16 -0.77
C ALA A 70 -5.32 17.73 -2.21
N LEU A 71 -4.84 16.94 -3.18
CA LEU A 71 -4.71 17.28 -4.60
C LEU A 71 -5.65 16.43 -5.48
N ARG A 72 -6.69 15.83 -4.89
CA ARG A 72 -7.65 14.96 -5.58
C ARG A 72 -8.17 15.61 -6.87
N GLY A 73 -8.18 14.82 -7.96
CA GLY A 73 -8.67 15.24 -9.26
C GLY A 73 -7.76 16.16 -10.07
N VAL A 74 -6.66 16.70 -9.50
CA VAL A 74 -5.73 17.57 -10.22
C VAL A 74 -5.01 16.83 -11.36
N ALA A 75 -4.69 15.55 -11.14
CA ALA A 75 -3.95 14.72 -12.08
C ALA A 75 -4.84 13.84 -13.00
N ALA A 76 -6.16 14.03 -13.00
CA ALA A 76 -7.12 13.14 -13.66
C ALA A 76 -6.92 12.99 -15.18
N ASN A 77 -6.28 13.98 -15.84
CA ASN A 77 -5.99 13.97 -17.27
C ASN A 77 -4.49 14.06 -17.59
N TRP A 78 -3.62 13.72 -16.63
CA TRP A 78 -2.18 13.73 -16.83
C TRP A 78 -1.67 12.36 -17.26
N THR A 79 -0.83 12.36 -18.29
CA THR A 79 0.05 11.21 -18.58
C THR A 79 1.03 11.02 -17.42
N LEU A 80 1.61 9.82 -17.30
CA LEU A 80 2.60 9.54 -16.26
C LEU A 80 3.78 10.53 -16.25
N LEU A 81 4.26 10.96 -17.43
CA LEU A 81 5.33 11.94 -17.53
C LEU A 81 4.90 13.32 -16.98
N GLN A 82 3.69 13.77 -17.32
CA GLN A 82 3.12 15.00 -16.77
C GLN A 82 2.93 14.89 -15.26
N TYR A 83 2.51 13.72 -14.77
CA TYR A 83 2.39 13.44 -13.34
C TYR A 83 3.74 13.57 -12.63
N PHE A 84 4.83 12.97 -13.14
CA PHE A 84 6.15 13.15 -12.55
C PHE A 84 6.58 14.62 -12.48
N GLN A 85 6.38 15.37 -13.57
CA GLN A 85 6.78 16.78 -13.62
C GLN A 85 5.93 17.66 -12.70
N ASN A 86 4.61 17.58 -12.81
CA ASN A 86 3.71 18.51 -12.13
C ASN A 86 3.45 18.12 -10.67
N MET A 87 3.34 16.82 -10.38
CA MET A 87 3.08 16.32 -9.03
C MET A 87 4.37 16.25 -8.20
N HIS A 88 5.36 15.48 -8.68
CA HIS A 88 6.57 15.21 -7.89
C HIS A 88 7.56 16.35 -7.87
N ALA A 89 7.96 16.84 -9.04
CA ALA A 89 8.90 17.96 -9.12
C ALA A 89 8.24 19.31 -8.80
N GLY A 90 6.92 19.39 -8.90
CA GLY A 90 6.12 20.58 -8.60
C GLY A 90 5.42 20.52 -7.23
N LEU A 91 4.13 20.18 -7.23
CA LEU A 91 3.21 20.36 -6.10
C LEU A 91 3.68 19.73 -4.78
N ALA A 92 4.31 18.54 -4.84
CA ALA A 92 4.83 17.86 -3.65
C ALA A 92 5.81 18.73 -2.84
N THR A 93 6.62 19.55 -3.53
CA THR A 93 7.65 20.40 -2.91
C THR A 93 7.09 21.53 -2.05
N ALA A 94 5.79 21.83 -2.18
CA ALA A 94 5.12 22.86 -1.41
C ALA A 94 4.51 22.34 -0.09
N PHE A 95 4.45 21.02 0.11
CA PHE A 95 3.85 20.45 1.31
C PHE A 95 4.72 20.71 2.54
N THR A 96 4.07 21.17 3.60
CA THR A 96 4.61 21.15 4.96
C THR A 96 4.19 19.86 5.68
N PRO A 97 4.77 19.56 6.86
CA PRO A 97 4.28 18.45 7.68
C PRO A 97 2.78 18.56 8.02
N ASP A 98 2.26 19.77 8.23
CA ASP A 98 0.84 19.98 8.54
C ASP A 98 -0.06 19.66 7.34
N ASP A 99 0.35 20.06 6.13
CA ASP A 99 -0.38 19.72 4.90
C ASP A 99 -0.41 18.20 4.69
N LEU A 100 0.72 17.53 4.96
CA LEU A 100 0.84 16.09 4.87
C LEU A 100 -0.05 15.37 5.87
N HIS A 101 -0.10 15.85 7.12
CA HIS A 101 -1.01 15.32 8.13
C HIS A 101 -2.48 15.44 7.69
N ILE A 102 -2.90 16.64 7.28
CA ILE A 102 -4.29 16.89 6.85
C ILE A 102 -4.65 16.01 5.67
N ALA A 103 -3.80 15.95 4.64
CA ALA A 103 -4.05 15.15 3.45
C ALA A 103 -4.19 13.66 3.80
N THR A 104 -3.24 13.13 4.57
CA THR A 104 -3.25 11.72 4.97
C THR A 104 -4.46 11.38 5.84
N LEU A 105 -4.84 12.26 6.78
CA LEU A 105 -5.99 12.04 7.67
C LEU A 105 -7.29 12.01 6.87
N VAL A 106 -7.51 13.01 6.01
CA VAL A 106 -8.70 13.07 5.15
C VAL A 106 -8.76 11.87 4.20
N GLY A 107 -7.63 11.48 3.62
CA GLY A 107 -7.53 10.31 2.76
C GLY A 107 -7.89 9.02 3.50
N ALA A 108 -7.31 8.79 4.68
CA ALA A 108 -7.60 7.61 5.49
C ALA A 108 -9.07 7.56 5.97
N LEU A 109 -9.65 8.69 6.37
CA LEU A 109 -11.08 8.77 6.72
C LEU A 109 -11.98 8.51 5.51
N ASN A 110 -11.60 8.99 4.32
CA ASN A 110 -12.32 8.68 3.08
C ASN A 110 -12.30 7.17 2.78
N GLN A 111 -11.14 6.53 2.95
CA GLN A 111 -11.02 5.07 2.78
C GLN A 111 -11.94 4.31 3.75
N LEU A 112 -11.98 4.68 5.03
CA LEU A 112 -12.91 4.09 6.02
C LEU A 112 -14.37 4.30 5.62
N ASN A 113 -14.73 5.50 5.18
CA ASN A 113 -16.08 5.82 4.72
C ASN A 113 -16.49 5.00 3.49
N CYS A 114 -15.53 4.59 2.66
CA CYS A 114 -15.74 3.71 1.50
C CYS A 114 -15.66 2.20 1.82
N GLY A 115 -15.53 1.82 3.10
CA GLY A 115 -15.48 0.42 3.54
C GLY A 115 -14.09 -0.23 3.52
N THR A 116 -13.04 0.54 3.24
CA THR A 116 -11.64 0.09 3.36
C THR A 116 -11.20 0.19 4.81
N THR A 117 -10.75 -0.92 5.39
CA THR A 117 -10.28 -0.97 6.78
C THR A 117 -8.77 -1.15 6.91
N THR A 118 -8.11 -1.57 5.82
CA THR A 118 -6.65 -1.69 5.74
C THR A 118 -6.11 -0.92 4.54
N LEU A 119 -5.10 -0.09 4.79
CA LEU A 119 -4.49 0.80 3.80
C LEU A 119 -2.99 0.57 3.75
N VAL A 120 -2.46 0.34 2.56
CA VAL A 120 -1.03 0.46 2.27
C VAL A 120 -0.78 1.89 1.81
N ASP A 121 -0.31 2.73 2.73
CA ASP A 121 0.06 4.12 2.43
C ASP A 121 1.49 4.14 1.87
N TRP A 122 1.61 4.42 0.58
CA TRP A 122 2.88 4.53 -0.13
C TRP A 122 3.31 5.99 -0.13
N CYS A 123 4.05 6.39 0.91
CA CYS A 123 4.37 7.78 1.19
C CYS A 123 5.74 8.18 0.68
N HIS A 124 5.76 8.93 -0.42
CA HIS A 124 6.95 9.42 -1.13
C HIS A 124 6.97 10.95 -1.24
N ASN A 125 6.23 11.60 -0.35
CA ASN A 125 6.33 13.03 -0.07
C ASN A 125 6.76 13.24 1.37
N ASN A 126 7.95 12.74 1.66
CA ASN A 126 8.55 12.66 2.98
C ASN A 126 9.96 13.30 3.00
N PRO A 127 10.09 14.61 2.69
CA PRO A 127 11.40 15.26 2.60
C PRO A 127 12.14 15.39 3.94
N THR A 128 11.44 15.25 5.07
CA THR A 128 12.06 15.31 6.41
C THR A 128 11.39 14.32 7.38
N PRO A 129 12.04 13.96 8.49
CA PRO A 129 11.42 13.14 9.54
C PRO A 129 10.10 13.69 10.08
N ALA A 130 9.95 15.03 10.13
CA ALA A 130 8.70 15.66 10.58
C ALA A 130 7.52 15.35 9.65
N HIS A 131 7.77 15.19 8.34
CA HIS A 131 6.75 14.75 7.39
C HIS A 131 6.34 13.30 7.66
N ASN A 132 7.30 12.42 7.89
CA ASN A 132 7.01 11.03 8.26
C ASN A 132 6.16 10.93 9.53
N ASP A 133 6.56 11.67 10.57
CA ASP A 133 5.84 11.70 11.85
C ASP A 133 4.40 12.21 11.66
N ALA A 134 4.21 13.25 10.83
CA ALA A 134 2.91 13.83 10.52
C ALA A 134 1.99 12.85 9.77
N ALA A 135 2.50 12.16 8.75
CA ALA A 135 1.74 11.15 8.01
C ALA A 135 1.36 9.95 8.90
N VAL A 136 2.29 9.47 9.71
CA VAL A 136 2.02 8.36 10.64
C VAL A 136 1.00 8.76 11.71
N ALA A 137 1.12 9.96 12.27
CA ALA A 137 0.14 10.48 13.22
C ALA A 137 -1.27 10.53 12.61
N ALA A 138 -1.40 11.01 11.37
CA ALA A 138 -2.68 11.07 10.67
C ALA A 138 -3.32 9.68 10.46
N LEU A 139 -2.52 8.67 10.10
CA LEU A 139 -3.00 7.29 9.95
C LEU A 139 -3.49 6.70 11.30
N LEU A 140 -2.80 7.01 12.39
CA LEU A 140 -3.20 6.58 13.74
C LEU A 140 -4.46 7.32 14.21
N ASP A 141 -4.55 8.62 13.99
CA ASP A 141 -5.67 9.46 14.38
C ASP A 141 -6.97 9.09 13.64
N SER A 142 -6.86 8.61 12.40
CA SER A 142 -8.02 8.13 11.64
C SER A 142 -8.56 6.79 12.16
N GLY A 143 -7.76 6.02 12.89
CA GLY A 143 -8.11 4.68 13.37
C GLY A 143 -8.11 3.59 12.28
N ILE A 144 -7.55 3.87 11.09
CA ILE A 144 -7.42 2.85 10.03
C ILE A 144 -6.28 1.88 10.37
N ARG A 145 -6.35 0.63 9.89
CA ARG A 145 -5.16 -0.24 9.86
C ARG A 145 -4.28 0.22 8.72
N ALA A 146 -3.07 0.69 9.01
CA ALA A 146 -2.14 1.18 8.02
C ALA A 146 -0.85 0.33 7.97
N ALA A 147 -0.40 0.06 6.76
CA ALA A 147 0.98 -0.28 6.48
C ALA A 147 1.61 0.97 5.86
N PHE A 148 2.42 1.70 6.63
CA PHE A 148 3.11 2.90 6.19
C PHE A 148 4.40 2.51 5.47
N PHE A 149 4.48 2.81 4.18
CA PHE A 149 5.66 2.58 3.36
C PHE A 149 6.43 3.89 3.22
N HIS A 150 7.53 4.01 3.95
CA HIS A 150 8.45 5.13 3.82
C HIS A 150 9.07 5.12 2.42
N GLY A 151 8.91 6.20 1.66
CA GLY A 151 9.32 6.31 0.27
C GLY A 151 10.48 7.29 0.04
N THR A 152 10.75 7.56 -1.23
CA THR A 152 11.78 8.52 -1.67
C THR A 152 11.12 9.72 -2.32
N PRO A 153 11.34 10.95 -1.84
CA PRO A 153 10.96 12.18 -2.54
C PRO A 153 11.65 12.28 -3.89
N LYS A 154 10.93 12.74 -4.92
CA LYS A 154 11.41 12.76 -6.31
C LYS A 154 11.45 14.18 -6.92
N PRO A 155 12.04 15.19 -6.24
CA PRO A 155 12.17 16.51 -6.85
C PRO A 155 13.17 16.48 -8.01
N ASP A 156 13.10 17.48 -8.89
CA ASP A 156 14.16 17.70 -9.88
C ASP A 156 15.47 18.04 -9.16
N PRO A 157 16.60 17.37 -9.51
CA PRO A 157 17.88 17.65 -8.88
C PRO A 157 18.35 19.06 -9.25
N GLN A 158 18.71 19.86 -8.24
CA GLN A 158 19.31 21.18 -8.47
C GLN A 158 20.79 21.04 -8.89
N PRO A 159 21.38 22.05 -9.56
CA PRO A 159 22.80 22.01 -9.94
C PRO A 159 23.72 21.67 -8.77
N GLY A 160 24.47 20.57 -8.90
CA GLY A 160 25.41 20.09 -7.87
C GLY A 160 24.79 19.16 -6.81
N GLN A 161 23.50 18.84 -6.88
CA GLN A 161 22.88 17.84 -6.03
C GLN A 161 22.94 16.44 -6.67
N THR A 162 23.17 15.42 -5.83
CA THR A 162 23.01 14.03 -6.23
C THR A 162 21.52 13.76 -6.50
N PRO A 163 21.16 13.20 -7.66
CA PRO A 163 19.77 12.92 -7.97
C PRO A 163 19.21 11.79 -7.10
N PHE A 164 17.91 11.80 -6.85
CA PHE A 164 17.26 10.85 -5.93
C PHE A 164 17.46 9.39 -6.31
N TRP A 165 17.67 9.07 -7.60
CA TRP A 165 17.90 7.71 -8.09
C TRP A 165 19.31 7.16 -7.83
N GLU A 166 20.19 7.99 -7.27
CA GLU A 166 21.55 7.66 -6.81
C GLU A 166 21.70 7.73 -5.28
N VAL A 167 20.62 8.06 -4.56
CA VAL A 167 20.62 8.14 -3.10
C VAL A 167 19.97 6.86 -2.53
N PRO A 168 20.70 6.05 -1.75
CA PRO A 168 20.13 4.88 -1.09
C PRO A 168 19.02 5.25 -0.10
N HIS A 169 18.04 4.35 0.09
CA HIS A 169 16.95 4.56 1.03
C HIS A 169 17.49 4.77 2.46
N PRO A 170 16.96 5.74 3.23
CA PRO A 170 17.54 6.11 4.52
C PRO A 170 17.21 5.07 5.61
N ARG A 171 18.09 4.07 5.79
CA ARG A 171 17.94 3.00 6.81
C ARG A 171 17.64 3.54 8.20
N ASP A 172 18.42 4.51 8.67
CA ASP A 172 18.32 5.05 10.03
C ASP A 172 16.93 5.63 10.32
N GLU A 173 16.29 6.22 9.31
CA GLU A 173 14.95 6.78 9.44
C GLU A 173 13.87 5.70 9.50
N VAL A 174 14.00 4.64 8.69
CA VAL A 174 13.11 3.47 8.76
C VAL A 174 13.21 2.81 10.14
N GLU A 175 14.43 2.61 10.65
CA GLU A 175 14.66 2.06 11.98
C GLU A 175 14.09 2.98 13.09
N ARG A 176 14.22 4.31 12.94
CA ARG A 176 13.62 5.29 13.87
C ARG A 176 12.10 5.12 13.93
N LEU A 177 11.43 5.06 12.79
CA LEU A 177 9.96 4.89 12.72
C LEU A 177 9.51 3.54 13.29
N MET A 178 10.19 2.45 12.92
CA MET A 178 9.90 1.11 13.47
C MET A 178 10.01 1.10 14.99
N LYS A 179 11.05 1.73 15.55
CA LYS A 179 11.25 1.83 16.99
C LYS A 179 10.21 2.73 17.66
N ALA A 180 9.91 3.89 17.08
CA ALA A 180 8.95 4.85 17.63
C ALA A 180 7.53 4.30 17.73
N HIS A 181 7.15 3.43 16.77
CA HIS A 181 5.81 2.86 16.68
C HIS A 181 5.75 1.37 17.05
N GLN A 182 6.77 0.87 17.75
CA GLN A 182 6.78 -0.51 18.22
C GLN A 182 5.56 -0.80 19.11
N GLY A 183 4.85 -1.88 18.82
CA GLY A 183 3.67 -2.31 19.57
C GLY A 183 2.35 -1.66 19.15
N GLN A 184 2.35 -0.75 18.16
CA GLN A 184 1.12 -0.24 17.57
C GLN A 184 0.37 -1.36 16.82
N LYS A 185 -0.87 -1.66 17.24
CA LYS A 185 -1.66 -2.78 16.68
C LYS A 185 -2.19 -2.53 15.26
N LEU A 186 -2.35 -1.26 14.89
CA LEU A 186 -2.96 -0.83 13.63
C LEU A 186 -1.93 -0.25 12.67
N LEU A 187 -0.63 -0.24 13.01
CA LEU A 187 0.40 0.34 12.17
C LEU A 187 1.58 -0.61 12.01
N SER A 188 2.04 -0.79 10.77
CA SER A 188 3.35 -1.36 10.46
C SER A 188 4.15 -0.40 9.57
N VAL A 189 5.48 -0.49 9.65
CA VAL A 189 6.41 0.34 8.86
C VAL A 189 7.15 -0.54 7.86
N HIS A 190 7.18 -0.10 6.60
CA HIS A 190 7.80 -0.80 5.47
C HIS A 190 8.48 0.20 4.51
N ALA A 191 9.04 -0.28 3.40
CA ALA A 191 9.82 0.55 2.48
C ALA A 191 9.18 0.61 1.08
N ALA A 192 8.88 1.83 0.63
CA ALA A 192 8.53 2.18 -0.74
C ALA A 192 9.81 2.47 -1.53
N VAL A 193 10.46 1.41 -2.03
CA VAL A 193 11.75 1.51 -2.72
C VAL A 193 11.57 1.89 -4.19
N LEU A 194 12.59 2.51 -4.80
CA LEU A 194 12.56 2.87 -6.22
C LEU A 194 12.66 1.64 -7.13
N GLY A 195 13.41 0.63 -6.69
CA GLY A 195 13.71 -0.57 -7.47
C GLY A 195 14.56 -0.29 -8.71
N PRO A 196 14.93 -1.36 -9.46
CA PRO A 196 15.83 -1.24 -10.61
C PRO A 196 15.23 -0.42 -11.76
N HIS A 197 13.91 -0.21 -11.76
CA HIS A 197 13.23 0.60 -12.76
C HIS A 197 13.57 2.10 -12.63
N TYR A 198 13.64 2.61 -11.39
CA TYR A 198 13.78 4.04 -11.13
C TYR A 198 15.11 4.43 -10.49
N SER A 199 15.91 3.49 -9.98
CA SER A 199 17.22 3.75 -9.38
C SER A 199 18.40 3.13 -10.15
N THR A 200 19.61 3.54 -9.77
CA THR A 200 20.82 2.81 -10.12
C THR A 200 20.84 1.41 -9.49
N LEU A 201 21.69 0.53 -10.01
CA LEU A 201 21.86 -0.82 -9.48
C LEU A 201 22.31 -0.83 -8.01
N ASP A 202 23.25 0.03 -7.65
CA ASP A 202 23.78 0.09 -6.29
C ASP A 202 22.70 0.47 -5.27
N VAL A 203 21.86 1.45 -5.62
CA VAL A 203 20.68 1.83 -4.82
C VAL A 203 19.69 0.67 -4.72
N ALA A 204 19.37 0.02 -5.84
CA ALA A 204 18.42 -1.10 -5.83
C ALA A 204 18.91 -2.26 -4.95
N ILE A 205 20.19 -2.64 -5.05
CA ILE A 205 20.81 -3.69 -4.22
C ILE A 205 20.79 -3.28 -2.75
N HIS A 206 21.17 -2.04 -2.44
CA HIS A 206 21.14 -1.52 -1.08
C HIS A 206 19.73 -1.63 -0.49
N ASP A 207 18.72 -1.11 -1.18
CA ASP A 207 17.38 -0.95 -0.65
C ASP A 207 16.69 -2.30 -0.43
N PHE A 208 16.86 -3.25 -1.36
CA PHE A 208 16.32 -4.59 -1.22
C PHE A 208 17.01 -5.36 -0.08
N ARG A 209 18.33 -5.18 0.08
CA ARG A 209 19.08 -5.78 1.19
C ARG A 209 18.62 -5.20 2.53
N MET A 210 18.48 -3.88 2.63
CA MET A 210 17.96 -3.21 3.81
C MET A 210 16.58 -3.76 4.20
N ALA A 211 15.66 -3.87 3.24
CA ALA A 211 14.32 -4.40 3.51
C ALA A 211 14.36 -5.87 3.98
N GLN A 212 15.21 -6.69 3.37
CA GLN A 212 15.41 -8.09 3.79
C GLN A 212 16.00 -8.20 5.20
N GLU A 213 17.03 -7.41 5.52
CA GLU A 213 17.69 -7.38 6.84
C GLU A 213 16.74 -6.91 7.95
N LEU A 214 15.89 -5.92 7.66
CA LEU A 214 14.89 -5.40 8.60
C LEU A 214 13.63 -6.28 8.68
N GLY A 215 13.49 -7.27 7.80
CA GLY A 215 12.30 -8.13 7.75
C GLY A 215 11.03 -7.38 7.34
N ILE A 216 11.16 -6.34 6.50
CA ILE A 216 10.05 -5.51 6.02
C ILE A 216 9.79 -5.74 4.53
N ILE A 217 8.62 -5.31 4.07
CA ILE A 217 8.25 -5.38 2.66
C ILE A 217 8.95 -4.24 1.90
N ALA A 218 9.57 -4.57 0.78
CA ALA A 218 10.00 -3.62 -0.25
C ALA A 218 8.92 -3.56 -1.34
N SER A 219 8.14 -2.49 -1.37
CA SER A 219 7.18 -2.23 -2.47
C SER A 219 7.78 -1.23 -3.45
N LEU A 220 7.62 -1.46 -4.75
CA LEU A 220 8.14 -0.59 -5.80
C LEU A 220 7.16 -0.44 -6.97
N HIS A 221 7.28 0.67 -7.68
CA HIS A 221 6.61 0.87 -8.97
C HIS A 221 7.43 0.25 -10.11
N GLN A 222 6.77 -0.48 -11.01
CA GLN A 222 7.42 -1.11 -12.17
C GLN A 222 6.68 -0.74 -13.47
N GLY A 223 7.41 -0.09 -14.39
CA GLY A 223 6.90 0.37 -15.67
C GLY A 223 6.90 1.89 -15.77
N GLY A 224 6.40 2.44 -16.89
CA GLY A 224 6.38 3.89 -17.14
C GLY A 224 7.47 4.40 -18.07
N GLY A 225 8.21 3.49 -18.71
CA GLY A 225 9.28 3.80 -19.65
C GLY A 225 10.38 2.72 -19.63
N PRO A 226 11.53 2.98 -20.29
CA PRO A 226 12.72 2.17 -20.12
C PRO A 226 13.21 2.22 -18.67
N ALA A 227 13.56 1.05 -18.12
CA ALA A 227 14.17 0.97 -16.79
C ALA A 227 15.52 1.71 -16.76
N ARG A 228 15.81 2.40 -15.66
CA ARG A 228 17.11 3.03 -15.43
C ARG A 228 18.25 2.00 -15.35
N THR A 229 17.98 0.84 -14.75
CA THR A 229 18.90 -0.29 -14.69
C THR A 229 18.26 -1.49 -15.40
N PRO A 230 18.43 -1.65 -16.72
CA PRO A 230 17.78 -2.71 -17.50
C PRO A 230 18.04 -4.13 -16.99
N GLU A 231 19.26 -4.41 -16.55
CA GLU A 231 19.70 -5.70 -16.00
C GLU A 231 19.42 -5.86 -14.50
N GLY A 232 18.73 -4.90 -13.89
CA GLY A 232 18.64 -4.80 -12.44
C GLY A 232 17.90 -5.97 -11.79
N TRP A 233 16.88 -6.52 -12.45
CA TRP A 233 16.15 -7.69 -11.95
C TRP A 233 17.04 -8.93 -11.91
N GLU A 234 17.80 -9.20 -12.97
CA GLU A 234 18.72 -10.33 -13.06
C GLU A 234 19.82 -10.22 -12.00
N ARG A 235 20.33 -8.99 -11.78
CA ARG A 235 21.36 -8.73 -10.76
C ARG A 235 20.83 -8.93 -9.34
N LEU A 236 19.63 -8.42 -9.03
CA LEU A 236 18.98 -8.62 -7.74
C LEU A 236 18.72 -10.10 -7.45
N GLU A 237 18.29 -10.85 -8.46
CA GLU A 237 18.08 -12.29 -8.33
C GLU A 237 19.40 -13.03 -8.09
N ALA A 238 20.45 -12.70 -8.84
CA ALA A 238 21.76 -13.34 -8.72
C ALA A 238 22.40 -13.17 -7.33
N VAL A 239 22.06 -12.10 -6.60
CA VAL A 239 22.51 -11.87 -5.23
C VAL A 239 21.49 -12.30 -4.16
N GLY A 240 20.40 -12.97 -4.56
CA GLY A 240 19.43 -13.56 -3.63
C GLY A 240 18.51 -12.57 -2.93
N LEU A 241 18.24 -11.41 -3.55
CA LEU A 241 17.45 -10.33 -2.96
C LEU A 241 15.96 -10.34 -3.37
N LEU A 242 15.55 -11.29 -4.21
CA LEU A 242 14.14 -11.44 -4.62
C LEU A 242 13.45 -12.52 -3.78
N GLY A 243 12.20 -12.26 -3.37
CA GLY A 243 11.43 -13.20 -2.56
C GLY A 243 10.10 -12.65 -2.06
N PRO A 244 9.47 -13.33 -1.08
CA PRO A 244 8.14 -12.98 -0.57
C PRO A 244 8.02 -11.60 0.07
N ASN A 245 9.14 -10.97 0.43
CA ASN A 245 9.18 -9.61 0.97
C ASN A 245 9.16 -8.53 -0.11
N VAL A 246 9.10 -8.88 -1.40
CA VAL A 246 9.03 -7.92 -2.49
C VAL A 246 7.60 -7.81 -3.05
N ASN A 247 7.12 -6.58 -3.19
CA ASN A 247 5.84 -6.24 -3.81
C ASN A 247 6.08 -5.35 -5.04
N ILE A 248 5.44 -5.71 -6.16
CA ILE A 248 5.51 -4.94 -7.40
C ILE A 248 4.15 -4.28 -7.67
N VAL A 249 4.16 -2.96 -7.81
CA VAL A 249 2.99 -2.18 -8.18
C VAL A 249 3.01 -1.89 -9.69
N HIS A 250 1.84 -2.00 -10.31
CA HIS A 250 1.59 -1.94 -11.75
C HIS A 250 2.17 -3.16 -12.48
N GLY A 251 3.46 -3.11 -12.80
CA GLY A 251 4.21 -4.22 -13.39
C GLY A 251 3.94 -4.51 -14.88
N HIS A 252 3.15 -3.68 -15.58
CA HIS A 252 2.77 -3.91 -16.98
C HIS A 252 3.97 -4.20 -17.90
N ALA A 253 5.13 -3.59 -17.62
CA ALA A 253 6.35 -3.68 -18.42
C ALA A 253 7.13 -5.00 -18.24
N LEU A 254 6.73 -5.85 -17.29
CA LEU A 254 7.37 -7.15 -17.09
C LEU A 254 7.03 -8.10 -18.23
N SER A 255 7.99 -8.91 -18.66
CA SER A 255 7.73 -10.02 -19.58
C SER A 255 6.94 -11.14 -18.89
N ASP A 256 6.29 -12.03 -19.65
CA ASP A 256 5.58 -13.19 -19.07
C ASP A 256 6.54 -14.14 -18.35
N GLU A 257 7.79 -14.23 -18.83
CA GLU A 257 8.85 -15.01 -18.19
C GLU A 257 9.24 -14.42 -16.83
N GLN A 258 9.47 -13.09 -16.76
CA GLN A 258 9.73 -12.40 -15.50
C GLN A 258 8.54 -12.55 -14.54
N LEU A 259 7.33 -12.34 -15.03
CA LEU A 259 6.11 -12.45 -14.23
C LEU A 259 5.97 -13.86 -13.62
N LYS A 260 6.20 -14.91 -14.43
CA LYS A 260 6.21 -16.29 -13.95
C LYS A 260 7.32 -16.51 -12.91
N ARG A 261 8.54 -16.06 -13.21
CA ARG A 261 9.69 -16.23 -12.31
C ARG A 261 9.45 -15.59 -10.95
N PHE A 262 8.91 -14.37 -10.94
CA PHE A 262 8.59 -13.63 -9.72
C PHE A 262 7.45 -14.28 -8.92
N CYS A 263 6.45 -14.85 -9.60
CA CYS A 263 5.43 -15.69 -8.95
C CYS A 263 6.02 -16.96 -8.30
N ASP A 264 7.00 -17.60 -8.94
CA ASP A 264 7.68 -18.78 -8.41
C ASP A 264 8.56 -18.43 -7.20
N LEU A 265 9.12 -17.22 -7.16
CA LEU A 265 9.87 -16.67 -6.02
C LEU A 265 8.97 -16.19 -4.87
N GLY A 266 7.65 -16.22 -5.04
CA GLY A 266 6.68 -15.83 -4.02
C GLY A 266 6.48 -14.32 -3.88
N MET A 267 6.96 -13.52 -4.84
CA MET A 267 6.73 -12.07 -4.85
C MET A 267 5.25 -11.75 -5.01
N SER A 268 4.83 -10.60 -4.50
CA SER A 268 3.44 -10.12 -4.59
C SER A 268 3.28 -8.99 -5.61
N PHE A 269 2.04 -8.77 -6.05
CA PHE A 269 1.70 -7.75 -7.04
C PHE A 269 0.50 -6.95 -6.61
N SER A 270 0.53 -5.63 -6.83
CA SER A 270 -0.60 -4.73 -6.63
C SER A 270 -0.97 -4.07 -7.96
N ALA A 271 -2.22 -4.25 -8.40
CA ALA A 271 -2.75 -3.61 -9.59
C ALA A 271 -3.50 -2.33 -9.22
N ALA A 272 -3.29 -1.28 -10.01
CA ALA A 272 -3.94 0.02 -9.84
C ALA A 272 -4.64 0.40 -11.15
N ALA A 273 -5.62 -0.42 -11.52
CA ALA A 273 -6.12 -0.49 -12.89
C ALA A 273 -6.59 0.85 -13.45
N GLU A 274 -7.27 1.67 -12.63
CA GLU A 274 -7.76 2.99 -13.04
C GLU A 274 -6.59 3.93 -13.38
N SER A 275 -5.61 4.05 -12.50
CA SER A 275 -4.40 4.86 -12.72
C SER A 275 -3.57 4.34 -13.90
N GLU A 276 -3.42 3.01 -14.00
CA GLU A 276 -2.68 2.37 -15.09
C GLU A 276 -3.29 2.71 -16.47
N MET A 277 -4.62 2.66 -16.57
CA MET A 277 -5.34 2.94 -17.79
C MET A 277 -5.42 4.44 -18.11
N SER A 278 -5.60 5.29 -17.10
CA SER A 278 -5.76 6.75 -17.29
C SER A 278 -4.43 7.46 -17.57
N GLN A 279 -3.34 7.07 -16.90
CA GLN A 279 -2.03 7.72 -17.05
C GLN A 279 -1.17 7.14 -18.18
N GLY A 280 -1.67 6.15 -18.91
CA GLY A 280 -0.99 5.56 -20.06
C GLY A 280 0.12 4.56 -19.70
N HIS A 281 0.01 3.87 -18.56
CA HIS A 281 0.92 2.76 -18.23
C HIS A 281 0.70 1.58 -19.19
N GLY A 282 -0.55 1.28 -19.53
CA GLY A 282 -0.92 0.15 -20.38
C GLY A 282 -1.93 -0.75 -19.70
N HIS A 283 -1.94 -2.03 -20.08
CA HIS A 283 -2.90 -2.98 -19.54
C HIS A 283 -2.46 -3.53 -18.17
N PRO A 284 -3.34 -3.49 -17.15
CA PRO A 284 -3.05 -4.06 -15.83
C PRO A 284 -2.67 -5.54 -15.92
N LEU A 285 -1.77 -5.98 -15.03
CA LEU A 285 -1.29 -7.36 -14.99
C LEU A 285 -2.33 -8.42 -14.60
N THR A 286 -3.54 -8.02 -14.21
CA THR A 286 -4.57 -8.89 -13.65
C THR A 286 -4.81 -10.15 -14.49
N GLY A 287 -5.05 -10.00 -15.80
CA GLY A 287 -5.29 -11.16 -16.68
C GLY A 287 -4.08 -12.09 -16.79
N ARG A 288 -2.87 -11.53 -16.87
CA ARG A 288 -1.61 -12.28 -16.98
C ARG A 288 -1.30 -13.05 -15.71
N LEU A 289 -1.53 -12.45 -14.53
CA LEU A 289 -1.39 -13.13 -13.24
C LEU A 289 -2.44 -14.24 -13.07
N ARG A 290 -3.68 -14.01 -13.49
CA ARG A 290 -4.76 -15.03 -13.43
C ARG A 290 -4.45 -16.25 -14.28
N ALA A 291 -3.83 -16.07 -15.45
CA ALA A 291 -3.36 -17.18 -16.28
C ALA A 291 -2.28 -18.05 -15.59
N LEU A 292 -1.54 -17.48 -14.63
CA LEU A 292 -0.56 -18.18 -13.79
C LEU A 292 -1.17 -18.74 -12.48
N GLY A 293 -2.50 -18.69 -12.32
CA GLY A 293 -3.17 -19.13 -11.09
C GLY A 293 -2.94 -18.21 -9.89
N ARG A 294 -2.53 -16.96 -10.13
CA ARG A 294 -2.30 -15.91 -9.12
C ARG A 294 -3.31 -14.77 -9.30
N ALA A 295 -3.38 -13.86 -8.34
CA ALA A 295 -4.13 -12.62 -8.46
C ALA A 295 -3.35 -11.49 -7.79
N PRO A 296 -3.35 -10.27 -8.35
CA PRO A 296 -2.81 -9.12 -7.65
C PRO A 296 -3.75 -8.70 -6.52
N SER A 297 -3.21 -8.04 -5.51
CA SER A 297 -4.00 -7.17 -4.65
C SER A 297 -4.44 -5.94 -5.44
N LEU A 298 -5.49 -5.25 -4.97
CA LEU A 298 -6.01 -4.05 -5.65
C LEU A 298 -5.61 -2.80 -4.87
N GLY A 299 -5.21 -1.76 -5.60
CA GLY A 299 -4.96 -0.44 -5.06
C GLY A 299 -5.67 0.63 -5.87
N VAL A 300 -5.98 1.75 -5.23
CA VAL A 300 -6.53 2.93 -5.93
C VAL A 300 -5.42 3.79 -6.53
N ASP A 301 -4.21 3.72 -5.97
CA ASP A 301 -3.06 4.55 -6.33
C ASP A 301 -3.31 6.04 -6.06
N LEU A 302 -3.90 6.74 -7.03
CA LEU A 302 -4.25 8.15 -6.96
C LEU A 302 -5.75 8.33 -6.80
N GLU A 303 -6.18 9.30 -6.01
CA GLU A 303 -7.60 9.69 -5.98
C GLU A 303 -7.89 10.64 -7.16
N SER A 304 -8.64 10.11 -8.13
CA SER A 304 -9.19 10.82 -9.29
C SER A 304 -10.37 11.73 -8.95
#